data_AF-A0A9N8EA92-F1
#
_entry.id   AF-A0A9N8EA92-F1
#
_cell.length_a   1.000
_cell.length_b   1.000
_cell.length_c   1.000
_cell.angle_alpha   90.00
_cell.angle_beta   90.00
_cell.angle_gamma   90.00
#
_symmetry.space_group_name_H-M   'P 1'
#
loop_
_entity.id
_entity.type
_entity.pdbx_description
1 polymer ?
#
loop_
_entity_poly.entity_id
_entity_poly.type
_entity_poly.pdbx_seq_one_letter_code
_entity_poly.pdbx_strand_id
1 'polypeptide(L)'
;MSNNNNTTEISTGAPVENLKKVKQGHSFLGCLCDMRRAVIILDTLGFIGSIIGLVAIIIYDKYGTEDDKKLLLDSYSFGALIAIYSAVIIAHLSGIIGALTFTICPILITIIMDISYAVLAGLDHNWIGLGVYIFLLYPHVFLCNELARGIMTRETYRSQERQSCCCV
;
A
#
# COMPACT_ATOMS: atom_id res chain seq x y z
N MET A 1 -7.50 -41.96 -63.51
CA MET A 1 -6.57 -41.70 -62.38
C MET A 1 -6.08 -40.27 -62.53
N SER A 2 -6.20 -39.30 -61.62
CA SER A 2 -6.94 -39.11 -60.38
C SER A 2 -7.05 -37.58 -60.23
N ASN A 3 -8.26 -37.04 -60.07
CA ASN A 3 -8.49 -35.60 -59.84
C ASN A 3 -8.11 -35.28 -58.38
N ASN A 4 -7.08 -34.45 -58.18
CA ASN A 4 -6.70 -33.95 -56.85
C ASN A 4 -7.45 -32.64 -56.58
N ASN A 5 -8.62 -32.77 -55.93
CA ASN A 5 -9.35 -31.66 -55.34
C ASN A 5 -8.75 -31.36 -53.95
N ASN A 6 -7.72 -30.52 -53.90
CA ASN A 6 -7.28 -29.90 -52.63
C ASN A 6 -8.14 -28.67 -52.38
N THR A 7 -9.31 -28.90 -51.78
CA THR A 7 -10.14 -27.86 -51.19
C THR A 7 -9.38 -27.27 -50.01
N THR A 8 -8.91 -26.05 -50.16
CA THR A 8 -8.39 -25.23 -49.06
C THR A 8 -9.59 -24.83 -48.22
N GLU A 9 -9.77 -25.46 -47.06
CA GLU A 9 -10.73 -24.98 -46.07
C GLU A 9 -10.25 -23.61 -45.57
N ILE A 10 -10.92 -22.57 -46.06
CA ILE A 10 -10.88 -21.24 -45.47
C ILE A 10 -11.52 -21.40 -44.10
N SER A 11 -10.67 -21.46 -43.07
CA SER A 11 -11.08 -21.40 -41.66
C SER A 11 -11.93 -20.15 -41.47
N THR A 12 -13.23 -20.38 -41.40
CA THR A 12 -14.25 -19.37 -41.15
C THR A 12 -13.96 -18.76 -39.78
N GLY A 13 -13.84 -17.44 -39.76
CA GLY A 13 -13.60 -16.64 -38.58
C GLY A 13 -14.63 -16.91 -37.50
N ALA A 14 -14.30 -17.84 -36.61
CA ALA A 14 -14.86 -17.84 -35.28
C ALA A 14 -14.47 -16.50 -34.64
N PRO A 15 -15.41 -15.81 -33.96
CA PRO A 15 -15.05 -14.64 -33.17
C PRO A 15 -13.97 -15.09 -32.22
N VAL A 16 -12.80 -14.42 -32.27
CA VAL A 16 -11.71 -14.63 -31.33
C VAL A 16 -12.34 -14.53 -29.95
N GLU A 17 -12.60 -15.67 -29.30
CA GLU A 17 -12.96 -15.72 -27.90
C GLU A 17 -11.91 -14.86 -27.23
N ASN A 18 -12.37 -13.75 -26.65
CA ASN A 18 -11.52 -12.82 -25.93
C ASN A 18 -10.84 -13.63 -24.83
N LEU A 19 -9.67 -14.18 -25.16
CA LEU A 19 -8.78 -14.91 -24.27
C LEU A 19 -8.53 -13.92 -23.16
N LYS A 20 -9.30 -14.10 -22.08
CA LYS A 20 -9.38 -13.20 -20.94
C LYS A 20 -7.99 -13.24 -20.34
N LYS A 21 -7.12 -12.33 -20.82
CA LYS A 21 -5.68 -12.40 -20.60
C LYS A 21 -5.51 -12.40 -19.09
N VAL A 22 -5.14 -13.55 -18.54
CA VAL A 22 -5.02 -13.74 -17.10
C VAL A 22 -3.97 -12.74 -16.65
N LYS A 23 -4.39 -11.73 -15.90
CA LYS A 23 -3.51 -10.67 -15.46
C LYS A 23 -2.44 -11.30 -14.57
N GLN A 24 -1.18 -11.22 -14.98
CA GLN A 24 -0.07 -11.50 -14.08
C GLN A 24 -0.01 -10.35 -13.06
N GLY A 25 -0.16 -10.68 -11.78
CA GLY A 25 -0.02 -9.71 -10.69
C GLY A 25 1.36 -9.07 -10.74
N HIS A 26 1.44 -7.77 -10.44
CA HIS A 26 2.73 -7.11 -10.25
C HIS A 26 3.31 -7.54 -8.91
N SER A 27 4.54 -8.04 -8.90
CA SER A 27 5.26 -8.34 -7.66
C SER A 27 5.88 -7.08 -7.08
N PHE A 28 5.52 -6.75 -5.85
CA PHE A 28 6.26 -5.79 -5.04
C PHE A 28 7.38 -6.53 -4.29
N LEU A 29 8.63 -6.04 -4.40
CA LEU A 29 9.82 -6.65 -3.78
C LEU A 29 10.05 -8.16 -4.07
N GLY A 30 9.51 -8.69 -5.17
CA GLY A 30 9.73 -10.10 -5.56
C GLY A 30 9.03 -11.16 -4.70
N CYS A 31 8.54 -10.82 -3.50
CA CYS A 31 7.84 -11.74 -2.60
C CYS A 31 6.40 -11.32 -2.25
N LEU A 32 6.06 -10.05 -2.39
CA LEU A 32 4.70 -9.54 -2.18
C LEU A 32 3.98 -9.47 -3.54
N CYS A 33 3.48 -10.61 -4.01
CA CYS A 33 2.75 -10.69 -5.28
C CYS A 33 1.34 -10.07 -5.24
N ASP A 34 0.95 -9.47 -4.11
CA ASP A 34 -0.37 -8.91 -3.86
C ASP A 34 -0.22 -7.56 -3.14
N MET A 35 -0.64 -6.48 -3.81
CA MET A 35 -0.54 -5.10 -3.33
C MET A 35 -1.43 -4.86 -2.12
N ARG A 36 -2.56 -5.58 -2.01
CA ARG A 36 -3.42 -5.53 -0.84
C ARG A 36 -2.72 -6.09 0.39
N ARG A 37 -2.01 -7.22 0.24
CA ARG A 37 -1.19 -7.79 1.32
C ARG A 37 -0.04 -6.87 1.70
N ALA A 38 0.61 -6.27 0.71
CA ALA A 38 1.67 -5.29 0.96
C ALA A 38 1.16 -4.12 1.82
N VAL A 39 0.03 -3.51 1.44
CA VAL A 39 -0.61 -2.44 2.24
C VAL A 39 -0.93 -2.91 3.66
N ILE A 40 -1.58 -4.07 3.82
CA ILE A 40 -1.91 -4.60 5.16
C ILE A 40 -0.66 -4.78 6.03
N ILE A 41 0.42 -5.36 5.48
CA ILE A 41 1.66 -5.61 6.21
C ILE A 41 2.32 -4.29 6.58
N LEU A 42 2.47 -3.37 5.61
CA LEU A 42 3.15 -2.09 5.83
C LEU A 42 2.39 -1.20 6.82
N ASP A 43 1.06 -1.11 6.71
CA ASP A 43 0.25 -0.37 7.68
C ASP A 43 0.25 -1.02 9.05
N THR A 44 0.31 -2.35 9.14
CA THR A 44 0.43 -3.03 10.44
C THR A 44 1.77 -2.68 11.11
N LEU A 45 2.87 -2.65 10.33
CA LEU A 45 4.18 -2.25 10.83
C LEU A 45 4.18 -0.76 11.24
N GLY A 46 3.60 0.11 10.42
CA GLY A 46 3.44 1.54 10.71
C GLY A 46 2.62 1.79 11.97
N PHE A 47 1.49 1.08 12.13
CA PHE A 47 0.65 1.12 13.32
C PHE A 47 1.42 0.71 14.58
N ILE A 48 2.12 -0.43 14.56
CA ILE A 48 2.92 -0.89 15.71
C ILE A 48 4.03 0.12 16.02
N GLY A 49 4.74 0.60 15.00
CA GLY A 49 5.80 1.59 15.15
C GLY A 49 5.30 2.91 15.77
N SER A 50 4.12 3.37 15.34
CA SER A 50 3.49 4.57 15.89
C SER A 50 3.05 4.41 17.34
N ILE A 51 2.58 3.23 17.75
CA ILE A 51 2.30 2.93 19.17
C ILE A 51 3.58 2.98 20.00
N ILE A 52 4.66 2.33 19.52
CA ILE A 52 5.95 2.34 20.21
C ILE A 52 6.47 3.77 20.35
N GLY A 53 6.39 4.58 19.30
CA GLY A 53 6.80 5.98 19.32
C GLY A 53 5.97 6.83 20.30
N LEU A 54 4.65 6.63 20.34
CA LEU A 54 3.78 7.32 21.29
C LEU A 54 4.14 6.94 22.74
N VAL A 55 4.36 5.66 23.03
CA VAL A 55 4.80 5.20 24.35
C VAL A 55 6.16 5.78 24.72
N ALA A 56 7.10 5.83 23.78
CA ALA A 56 8.42 6.41 24.00
C ALA A 56 8.33 7.90 24.37
N ILE A 57 7.46 8.67 23.72
CA ILE A 57 7.20 10.09 24.04
C ILE A 57 6.65 10.25 25.46
N ILE A 58 5.70 9.40 25.87
CA ILE A 58 5.13 9.44 27.22
C ILE A 58 6.20 9.09 28.27
N ILE A 59 7.04 8.10 28.00
CA ILE A 59 8.15 7.72 28.89
C ILE A 59 9.16 8.89 28.98
N TYR A 60 9.49 9.52 27.86
CA TYR A 60 10.42 10.62 27.80
C TYR A 60 9.93 11.85 28.58
N ASP A 61 8.65 12.20 28.46
CA ASP A 61 8.05 13.29 29.25
C ASP A 61 8.10 13.00 30.76
N LYS A 62 7.90 11.75 31.15
CA LYS A 62 7.89 11.36 32.56
C LYS A 62 9.29 11.24 33.18
N TYR A 63 10.26 10.69 32.45
CA TYR A 63 11.56 10.29 32.98
C TYR A 63 12.76 11.03 32.38
N GLY A 64 12.57 11.81 31.32
CA GLY A 64 13.64 12.62 30.72
C GLY A 64 14.15 13.71 31.65
N THR A 65 15.41 14.11 31.47
CA THR A 65 15.95 15.26 32.19
C THR A 65 15.35 16.57 31.66
N GLU A 66 15.40 17.65 32.44
CA GLU A 66 14.88 18.96 31.99
C GLU A 66 15.59 19.47 30.73
N ASP A 67 16.91 19.23 30.62
CA ASP A 67 17.70 19.60 29.45
C ASP A 67 17.26 18.81 28.20
N ASP A 68 17.02 17.50 28.36
CA ASP A 68 16.52 16.63 27.30
C ASP A 68 15.11 17.05 26.85
N LYS A 69 14.21 17.35 27.80
CA LYS A 69 12.85 17.81 27.49
C LYS A 69 12.86 19.10 26.71
N LYS A 70 13.73 20.04 27.07
CA LYS A 70 13.83 21.33 26.39
C LYS A 70 14.23 21.18 24.92
N LEU A 71 15.20 20.31 24.62
CA LEU A 71 15.61 20.04 23.24
C LEU A 71 14.44 19.54 22.36
N LEU A 72 13.59 18.67 22.92
CA LEU A 72 12.45 18.10 22.21
C LEU A 72 11.29 19.10 22.11
N LEU A 73 11.02 19.83 23.20
CA LEU A 73 9.94 20.82 23.30
C LEU A 73 10.20 22.12 22.55
N ASP A 74 11.47 22.47 22.29
CA ASP A 74 11.83 23.63 21.48
C ASP A 74 11.36 23.49 20.03
N SER A 75 11.13 22.25 19.56
CA SER A 75 10.62 21.98 18.20
C SER A 75 9.10 21.83 18.17
N TYR A 76 8.50 21.13 19.14
CA TYR A 76 7.06 20.85 19.17
C TYR A 76 6.54 20.81 20.61
N SER A 77 5.32 21.31 20.84
CA SER A 77 4.66 21.10 22.12
C SER A 77 4.34 19.61 22.32
N PHE A 78 4.42 19.12 23.57
CA PHE A 78 4.09 17.75 23.91
C PHE A 78 2.70 17.32 23.41
N GLY A 79 1.72 18.21 23.54
CA GLY A 79 0.37 17.98 23.01
C GLY A 79 0.32 17.83 21.50
N ALA A 80 1.12 18.60 20.75
CA ALA A 80 1.21 18.47 19.29
C ALA A 80 1.78 17.10 18.89
N LEU A 81 2.81 16.62 19.59
CA LEU A 81 3.38 15.30 19.33
C LEU A 81 2.37 14.17 19.56
N ILE A 82 1.63 14.20 20.67
CA ILE A 82 0.56 13.22 20.93
C ILE A 82 -0.49 13.25 19.82
N ALA A 83 -0.90 14.44 19.38
CA ALA A 83 -1.90 14.59 18.31
C ALA A 83 -1.39 14.01 16.98
N ILE A 84 -0.13 14.27 16.62
CA ILE A 84 0.52 13.75 15.41
C ILE A 84 0.53 12.22 15.44
N TYR A 85 1.02 11.60 16.52
CA TYR A 85 1.07 10.14 16.63
C TYR A 85 -0.34 9.51 16.62
N SER A 86 -1.30 10.16 17.25
CA SER A 86 -2.71 9.71 17.21
C SER A 86 -3.27 9.74 15.78
N ALA A 87 -2.97 10.78 15.02
CA ALA A 87 -3.39 10.89 13.63
C ALA A 87 -2.74 9.81 12.75
N VAL A 88 -1.47 9.49 12.97
CA VAL A 88 -0.75 8.40 12.27
C VAL A 88 -1.37 7.05 12.58
N ILE A 89 -1.67 6.77 13.85
CA ILE A 89 -2.35 5.54 14.28
C ILE A 89 -3.68 5.38 13.53
N ILE A 90 -4.49 6.45 13.47
CA ILE A 90 -5.78 6.46 12.77
C ILE A 90 -5.59 6.25 11.26
N ALA A 91 -4.58 6.88 10.66
CA ALA A 91 -4.27 6.74 9.24
C ALA A 91 -3.94 5.27 8.89
N HIS A 92 -3.00 4.63 9.61
CA HIS A 92 -2.67 3.22 9.35
C HIS A 92 -3.85 2.27 9.60
N LEU A 93 -4.66 2.51 10.64
CA LEU A 93 -5.90 1.74 10.84
C LEU A 93 -6.86 1.90 9.66
N SER A 94 -7.00 3.11 9.12
CA SER A 94 -7.86 3.37 7.96
C SER A 94 -7.36 2.66 6.70
N GLY A 95 -6.04 2.63 6.45
CA GLY A 95 -5.46 1.89 5.34
C GLY A 95 -5.67 0.38 5.45
N ILE A 96 -5.51 -0.21 6.65
CA ILE A 96 -5.85 -1.62 6.93
C ILE A 96 -7.33 -1.89 6.63
N ILE A 97 -8.24 -1.06 7.16
CA ILE A 97 -9.69 -1.21 6.94
C ILE A 97 -10.02 -1.08 5.44
N GLY A 98 -9.44 -0.10 4.75
CA GLY A 98 -9.64 0.11 3.33
C GLY A 98 -9.19 -1.07 2.48
N ALA A 99 -8.01 -1.61 2.78
CA ALA A 99 -7.48 -2.81 2.12
C ALA A 99 -8.34 -4.05 2.40
N LEU A 100 -8.82 -4.25 3.64
CA LEU A 100 -9.69 -5.40 3.98
C LEU A 100 -11.08 -5.30 3.37
N THR A 101 -11.62 -4.08 3.24
CA THR A 101 -12.98 -3.83 2.73
C THR A 101 -13.05 -3.52 1.25
N PHE A 102 -11.91 -3.43 0.55
CA PHE A 102 -11.81 -2.99 -0.85
C PHE A 102 -12.42 -1.59 -1.08
N THR A 103 -12.28 -0.69 -0.10
CA THR A 103 -12.78 0.69 -0.20
C THR A 103 -11.63 1.67 -0.37
N ILE A 104 -11.76 2.59 -1.32
CA ILE A 104 -10.70 3.54 -1.68
C ILE A 104 -10.57 4.65 -0.63
N CYS A 105 -11.68 5.16 -0.11
CA CYS A 105 -11.67 6.35 0.76
C CYS A 105 -10.76 6.19 2.00
N PRO A 106 -10.77 5.08 2.75
CA PRO A 106 -9.87 4.91 3.88
C PRO A 106 -8.39 4.83 3.48
N ILE A 107 -8.08 4.22 2.32
CA ILE A 107 -6.70 4.13 1.81
C ILE A 107 -6.17 5.52 1.43
N LEU A 108 -7.03 6.41 0.91
CA LEU A 108 -6.65 7.78 0.60
C LEU A 108 -6.20 8.57 1.84
N ILE A 109 -6.74 8.27 3.03
CA ILE A 109 -6.31 8.93 4.28
C ILE A 109 -4.84 8.60 4.56
N THR A 110 -4.44 7.32 4.44
CA THR A 110 -3.04 6.91 4.58
C THR A 110 -2.14 7.56 3.53
N ILE A 111 -2.57 7.59 2.26
CA ILE A 111 -1.83 8.23 1.16
C ILE A 111 -1.56 9.72 1.44
N ILE A 112 -2.57 10.46 1.91
CA ILE A 112 -2.42 11.88 2.24
C ILE A 112 -1.43 12.06 3.39
N MET A 113 -1.50 11.19 4.41
CA MET A 113 -0.58 11.21 5.54
C MET A 113 0.86 10.94 5.09
N ASP A 114 1.09 9.88 4.31
CA ASP A 114 2.41 9.51 3.77
C ASP A 114 3.01 10.60 2.89
N ILE A 115 2.20 11.24 2.03
CA ILE A 115 2.63 12.40 1.23
C ILE A 115 3.04 13.56 2.14
N SER A 116 2.26 13.84 3.19
CA SER A 116 2.56 14.92 4.13
C SER A 116 3.91 14.67 4.82
N TYR A 117 4.17 13.44 5.25
CA TYR A 117 5.46 13.06 5.83
C TYR A 117 6.62 13.07 4.82
N ALA A 118 6.39 12.62 3.59
CA ALA A 118 7.39 12.70 2.53
C ALA A 118 7.80 14.16 2.27
N VAL A 119 6.82 15.08 2.20
CA VAL A 119 7.09 16.52 2.03
C VAL A 119 7.89 17.07 3.21
N LEU A 120 7.50 16.78 4.45
CA LEU A 120 8.23 17.23 5.64
C LEU A 120 9.68 16.68 5.66
N ALA A 121 9.86 15.39 5.36
CA ALA A 121 11.20 14.79 5.27
C ALA A 121 12.06 15.45 4.17
N GLY A 122 11.45 15.83 3.05
CA GLY A 122 12.14 16.58 2.00
C GLY A 122 12.55 17.99 2.43
N LEU A 123 11.68 18.70 3.15
CA LEU A 123 11.97 20.03 3.70
C LEU A 123 13.09 19.99 4.75
N ASP A 124 13.10 18.95 5.57
CA ASP A 124 14.14 18.70 6.59
C ASP A 124 15.43 18.12 5.99
N HIS A 125 15.52 18.01 4.66
CA HIS A 125 16.66 17.41 3.94
C HIS A 125 16.99 15.97 4.40
N ASN A 126 16.00 15.27 4.97
CA ASN A 126 16.09 13.87 5.38
C ASN A 126 15.80 12.95 4.19
N TRP A 127 16.79 12.81 3.30
CA TRP A 127 16.67 12.02 2.07
C TRP A 127 16.35 10.54 2.31
N ILE A 128 16.84 9.97 3.43
CA ILE A 128 16.54 8.59 3.81
C ILE A 128 15.06 8.47 4.17
N GLY A 129 14.56 9.36 5.03
CA GLY A 129 13.13 9.41 5.39
C GLY A 129 12.24 9.60 4.18
N LEU A 130 12.59 10.55 3.29
CA LEU A 130 11.88 10.78 2.04
C LEU A 130 11.80 9.50 1.19
N GLY A 131 12.92 8.79 1.01
CA GLY A 131 12.96 7.54 0.27
C GLY A 131 12.06 6.46 0.88
N VAL A 132 12.03 6.35 2.21
CA VAL A 132 11.15 5.42 2.93
C VAL A 132 9.68 5.75 2.69
N TYR A 133 9.28 7.02 2.83
CA TYR A 133 7.88 7.41 2.61
C TYR A 133 7.43 7.22 1.17
N ILE A 134 8.26 7.54 0.18
CA ILE A 134 7.96 7.27 -1.25
C ILE A 134 7.79 5.76 -1.48
N PHE A 135 8.64 4.94 -0.86
CA PHE A 135 8.55 3.50 -0.96
C PHE A 135 7.26 2.94 -0.34
N LEU A 136 6.86 3.44 0.83
CA LEU A 136 5.61 3.08 1.50
C LEU A 136 4.37 3.56 0.73
N LEU A 137 4.46 4.69 0.03
CA LEU A 137 3.37 5.25 -0.75
C LEU A 137 3.01 4.39 -1.98
N TYR A 138 4.00 3.71 -2.57
CA TYR A 138 3.82 2.92 -3.80
C TYR A 138 2.67 1.89 -3.74
N PRO A 139 2.65 0.94 -2.77
CA PRO A 139 1.60 -0.08 -2.72
C PRO A 139 0.21 0.52 -2.48
N HIS A 140 0.10 1.62 -1.73
CA HIS A 140 -1.17 2.31 -1.51
C HIS A 140 -1.72 2.93 -2.80
N VAL A 141 -0.89 3.68 -3.52
CA VAL A 141 -1.28 4.32 -4.80
C VAL A 141 -1.65 3.27 -5.84
N PHE A 142 -0.87 2.20 -5.93
CA PHE A 142 -1.14 1.13 -6.88
C PHE A 142 -2.44 0.38 -6.53
N LEU A 143 -2.66 0.05 -5.25
CA LEU A 143 -3.91 -0.57 -4.79
C LEU A 143 -5.12 0.33 -5.10
N CYS A 144 -5.05 1.63 -4.83
CA CYS A 144 -6.11 2.59 -5.19
C CYS A 144 -6.40 2.58 -6.69
N ASN A 145 -5.37 2.57 -7.54
CA ASN A 145 -5.54 2.51 -8.99
C ASN A 145 -6.21 1.19 -9.45
N GLU A 146 -5.89 0.06 -8.82
CA GLU A 146 -6.52 -1.23 -9.12
C GLU A 146 -7.99 -1.30 -8.69
N LEU A 147 -8.31 -0.75 -7.51
CA LEU A 147 -9.68 -0.64 -7.02
C LEU A 147 -10.49 0.32 -7.90
N ALA A 148 -9.93 1.48 -8.28
CA ALA A 148 -10.60 2.49 -9.11
C ALA A 148 -10.93 1.97 -10.51
N ARG A 149 -10.08 1.11 -11.07
CA ARG A 149 -10.31 0.48 -12.37
C ARG A 149 -11.23 -0.75 -12.30
N GLY A 150 -11.70 -1.13 -11.11
CA GLY A 150 -12.49 -2.35 -10.90
C GLY A 150 -11.72 -3.63 -11.23
N ILE A 151 -10.38 -3.57 -11.29
CA ILE A 151 -9.55 -4.73 -11.59
C ILE A 151 -9.51 -5.65 -10.37
N MET A 152 -9.31 -5.06 -9.19
CA MET A 152 -9.36 -5.76 -7.92
C MET A 152 -10.72 -5.53 -7.26
N THR A 153 -11.56 -6.56 -7.22
CA THR A 153 -12.83 -6.57 -6.46
C THR A 153 -12.84 -7.78 -5.54
N ARG A 154 -13.79 -7.84 -4.59
CA ARG A 154 -13.92 -8.99 -3.70
C ARG A 154 -14.12 -10.32 -4.45
N GLU A 155 -14.86 -10.30 -5.55
CA GLU A 155 -15.14 -11.49 -6.38
C GLU A 155 -13.94 -11.86 -7.26
N THR A 156 -13.33 -10.87 -7.92
CA THR A 156 -12.14 -11.08 -8.77
C THR A 156 -10.96 -11.56 -7.93
N TYR A 157 -10.75 -10.98 -6.74
CA TYR A 157 -9.67 -11.36 -5.84
C TYR A 157 -9.77 -12.83 -5.42
N ARG A 158 -10.98 -13.32 -5.10
CA ARG A 158 -11.18 -14.72 -4.67
C ARG A 158 -10.90 -15.73 -5.78
N SER A 159 -11.17 -15.36 -7.03
CA SER A 159 -11.03 -16.24 -8.20
C SER A 159 -9.66 -16.17 -8.86
N GLN A 160 -9.01 -15.01 -8.89
CA GLN A 160 -7.75 -14.80 -9.64
C GLN A 160 -6.49 -14.83 -8.77
N GLU A 161 -6.54 -14.35 -7.52
CA GLU A 161 -5.31 -14.14 -6.74
C GLU A 161 -4.96 -15.25 -5.75
N ARG A 162 -5.82 -16.27 -5.59
CA ARG A 162 -5.50 -17.43 -4.74
C ARG A 162 -4.34 -18.29 -5.28
N GLN A 163 -3.95 -18.14 -6.55
CA GLN A 163 -2.95 -19.01 -7.20
C GLN A 163 -1.58 -18.37 -7.46
N SER A 164 -1.37 -17.09 -7.16
CA SER A 164 -0.22 -16.33 -7.75
C SER A 164 0.91 -15.97 -6.79
N CYS A 165 0.84 -16.36 -5.51
CA CYS A 165 1.94 -16.14 -4.55
C CYS A 165 2.67 -17.46 -4.30
N CYS A 166 3.75 -17.73 -5.05
CA CYS A 166 4.82 -18.68 -4.71
C CYS A 166 4.44 -20.15 -4.39
N CYS A 167 3.24 -20.62 -4.75
CA CYS A 167 2.94 -22.06 -4.72
C CYS A 167 3.09 -22.66 -6.12
N VAL A 168 4.27 -23.26 -6.35
CA VAL A 168 4.31 -24.61 -6.93
C VAL A 168 3.98 -25.58 -5.79
#